data_AF-A0A1H0U5L0-F1
#
_entry.id   AF-A0A1H0U5L0-F1
#
_cell.length_a   1.000
_cell.length_b   1.000
_cell.length_c   1.000
_cell.angle_alpha   90.00
_cell.angle_beta   90.00
_cell.angle_gamma   90.00
#
_symmetry.space_group_name_H-M   'P 1'
#
loop_
_entity.id
_entity.type
_entity.pdbx_description
1 polymer ?
#
loop_
_entity_poly.entity_id
_entity_poly.type
_entity_poly.pdbx_seq_one_letter_code
_entity_poly.pdbx_strand_id
1 'polypeptide(L)'
;MANPAYFPPPHSSRIGASDVEQLESQTRSLRSVDYRYGGGACRDAVVVRIYWAQQLLAAEASDAVRARLLSAVADLHNLAGWTSFDSGQVGAAYHHFDRALDYARHDEELTTNIVYRRGRVHLHHGATGDALAYFQRGATAPLAASIMYVNEAWAYARQGRSAEALRALGKAQDSFAAADSAHVPDWARFHDETDLTAMAGVIHAELGDTRLAIPALSEAIERFGPAMTRSRTFCLIALACCHFLDGDLDQGQAVAVRAVSAAQELRSERVWDRMRPLEQAAAVRGVALR
;
A
#
# COMPACT_ATOMS: atom_id res chain seq x y z
N MET A 1 -29.95 17.09 -12.97
CA MET A 1 -28.51 17.39 -12.94
C MET A 1 -28.21 18.09 -11.62
N ALA A 2 -27.75 17.36 -10.61
CA ALA A 2 -27.31 17.93 -9.35
C ALA A 2 -25.83 18.32 -9.47
N ASN A 3 -25.50 19.55 -9.10
CA ASN A 3 -24.16 20.12 -9.20
C ASN A 3 -23.17 19.35 -8.30
N PRO A 4 -22.15 18.66 -8.83
CA PRO A 4 -21.14 18.02 -8.01
C PRO A 4 -20.10 19.06 -7.59
N ALA A 5 -19.96 19.25 -6.27
CA ALA A 5 -18.89 20.03 -5.61
C ALA A 5 -19.09 21.55 -5.42
N TYR A 6 -20.18 21.96 -4.77
CA TYR A 6 -20.17 23.21 -4.00
C TYR A 6 -20.01 22.89 -2.51
N PHE A 7 -18.80 23.06 -1.98
CA PHE A 7 -18.56 23.15 -0.54
C PHE A 7 -18.46 24.64 -0.22
N PRO A 8 -19.45 25.24 0.47
CA PRO A 8 -19.31 26.62 0.89
C PRO A 8 -18.05 26.72 1.77
N PRO A 9 -17.23 27.78 1.63
CA PRO A 9 -16.19 28.07 2.60
C PRO A 9 -16.80 28.08 4.01
N PRO A 10 -16.05 27.71 5.06
CA PRO A 10 -16.58 27.77 6.42
C PRO A 10 -17.26 29.13 6.64
N HIS A 11 -18.53 29.10 7.04
CA HIS A 11 -19.38 30.28 7.19
C HIS A 11 -18.85 31.27 8.26
N SER A 12 -17.81 30.88 8.99
CA SER A 12 -17.14 31.67 10.02
C SER A 12 -15.62 31.58 9.82
N SER A 13 -14.89 32.64 10.17
CA SER A 13 -13.42 32.68 10.14
C SER A 13 -12.76 31.69 11.10
N ARG A 14 -13.55 30.96 11.90
CA ARG A 14 -13.10 30.05 12.93
C ARG A 14 -13.68 28.64 12.74
N ILE A 15 -12.86 27.62 12.89
CA ILE A 15 -13.26 26.21 12.80
C ILE A 15 -13.28 25.55 14.18
N GLY A 16 -14.04 24.46 14.30
CA GLY A 16 -14.19 23.67 15.51
C GLY A 16 -13.89 22.19 15.30
N ALA A 17 -14.10 21.39 16.35
CA ALA A 17 -13.85 19.95 16.33
C ALA A 17 -14.70 19.20 15.28
N SER A 18 -15.91 19.67 14.99
CA SER A 18 -16.81 19.08 14.00
C SER A 18 -16.29 19.19 12.56
N ASP A 19 -15.59 20.29 12.23
CA ASP A 19 -14.99 20.47 10.91
C ASP A 19 -13.86 19.45 10.68
N VAL A 20 -13.05 19.23 11.72
CA VAL A 20 -11.97 18.23 11.69
C VAL A 20 -12.53 16.81 11.62
N GLU A 21 -13.56 16.50 12.41
CA GLU A 21 -14.24 15.21 12.37
C GLU A 21 -14.85 14.91 10.99
N GLN A 22 -15.41 15.92 10.32
CA GLN A 22 -15.93 15.78 8.98
C GLN A 22 -14.81 15.44 7.97
N LEU A 23 -13.64 16.08 8.07
CA LEU A 23 -12.48 15.78 7.23
C LEU A 23 -11.97 14.34 7.45
N GLU A 24 -11.85 13.92 8.71
CA GLU A 24 -11.42 12.56 9.08
C GLU A 24 -12.41 11.51 8.54
N SER A 25 -13.71 11.74 8.73
CA SER A 25 -14.77 10.84 8.26
C SER A 25 -14.74 10.67 6.75
N GLN A 26 -14.63 11.78 6.00
CA GLN A 26 -14.53 11.74 4.55
C GLN A 26 -13.26 11.03 4.07
N THR A 27 -12.13 11.23 4.76
CA THR A 27 -10.88 10.54 4.45
C THR A 27 -11.02 9.03 4.65
N ARG A 28 -11.65 8.59 5.75
CA ARG A 28 -11.96 7.16 5.98
C ARG A 28 -12.87 6.58 4.89
N SER A 29 -13.91 7.31 4.47
CA SER A 29 -14.81 6.87 3.39
C SER A 29 -14.08 6.74 2.05
N LEU A 30 -13.19 7.66 1.70
CA LEU A 30 -12.42 7.58 0.46
C LEU A 30 -11.41 6.43 0.49
N ARG A 31 -10.80 6.16 1.65
CA ARG A 31 -9.89 5.03 1.84
C ARG A 31 -10.59 3.68 1.63
N SER A 32 -11.83 3.52 2.09
CA SER A 32 -12.58 2.28 1.84
C SER A 32 -12.89 2.07 0.36
N VAL A 33 -13.11 3.14 -0.41
CA VAL A 33 -13.24 3.09 -1.87
C VAL A 33 -11.92 2.66 -2.53
N ASP A 34 -10.77 3.23 -2.13
CA ASP A 34 -9.44 2.79 -2.62
C ASP A 34 -9.21 1.30 -2.37
N TYR A 35 -9.45 0.83 -1.15
CA TYR A 35 -9.26 -0.58 -0.80
C TYR A 35 -10.09 -1.52 -1.68
N ARG A 36 -11.35 -1.15 -1.97
CA ARG A 36 -12.25 -2.00 -2.75
C ARG A 36 -12.01 -1.94 -4.26
N TYR A 37 -11.72 -0.77 -4.83
CA TYR A 37 -11.79 -0.56 -6.28
C TYR A 37 -10.49 -0.07 -6.93
N GLY A 38 -9.46 0.26 -6.16
CA GLY A 38 -8.28 0.97 -6.67
C GLY A 38 -8.31 2.45 -6.33
N GLY A 39 -7.12 3.04 -6.18
CA GLY A 39 -6.94 4.44 -5.88
C GLY A 39 -7.44 5.35 -7.00
N GLY A 40 -7.38 4.88 -8.25
CA GLY A 40 -7.97 5.57 -9.40
C GLY A 40 -9.48 5.79 -9.29
N ALA A 41 -10.20 5.02 -8.46
CA ALA A 41 -11.64 5.19 -8.26
C ALA A 41 -12.02 6.38 -7.37
N CYS A 42 -11.08 6.90 -6.55
CA CYS A 42 -11.37 7.97 -5.60
C CYS A 42 -10.39 9.16 -5.66
N ARG A 43 -9.33 9.09 -6.47
CA ARG A 43 -8.28 10.12 -6.55
C ARG A 43 -8.83 11.54 -6.71
N ASP A 44 -9.73 11.78 -7.65
CA ASP A 44 -10.23 13.14 -7.92
C ASP A 44 -11.04 13.67 -6.74
N ALA A 45 -11.82 12.82 -6.08
CA ALA A 45 -12.52 13.17 -4.85
C ALA A 45 -11.54 13.50 -3.71
N VAL A 46 -10.43 12.76 -3.59
CA VAL A 46 -9.36 13.05 -2.62
C VAL A 46 -8.72 14.42 -2.90
N VAL A 47 -8.42 14.72 -4.16
CA VAL A 47 -7.84 16.03 -4.56
C VAL A 47 -8.80 17.18 -4.26
N VAL A 48 -10.11 17.01 -4.52
CA VAL A 48 -11.14 17.99 -4.14
C VAL A 48 -11.13 18.25 -2.62
N ARG A 49 -10.92 17.21 -1.82
CA ARG A 49 -10.84 17.35 -0.35
C ARG A 49 -9.60 18.10 0.11
N ILE A 50 -8.49 18.02 -0.61
CA ILE A 50 -7.28 18.79 -0.28
C ILE A 50 -7.55 20.29 -0.37
N TYR A 51 -8.31 20.76 -1.37
CA TYR A 51 -8.68 22.18 -1.47
C TYR A 51 -9.51 22.65 -0.28
N TRP A 52 -10.41 21.81 0.22
CA TRP A 52 -11.17 22.13 1.42
C TRP A 52 -10.30 22.12 2.69
N ALA A 53 -9.41 21.13 2.84
CA ALA A 53 -8.44 21.07 3.91
C ALA A 53 -7.53 22.32 3.98
N GLN A 54 -7.14 22.87 2.82
CA GLN A 54 -6.38 24.13 2.76
C GLN A 54 -7.16 25.32 3.31
N GLN A 55 -8.47 25.39 3.06
CA GLN A 55 -9.33 26.43 3.65
C GLN A 55 -9.44 26.27 5.17
N LEU A 56 -9.55 25.03 5.67
CA LEU A 56 -9.56 24.75 7.11
C LEU A 56 -8.24 25.17 7.78
N LEU A 57 -7.10 24.93 7.13
CA LEU A 57 -5.78 25.31 7.67
C LEU A 57 -5.61 26.83 7.81
N ALA A 58 -6.24 27.60 6.90
CA ALA A 58 -6.21 29.06 6.89
C ALA A 58 -7.16 29.71 7.91
N ALA A 59 -8.14 28.97 8.44
CA ALA A 59 -9.09 29.48 9.42
C ALA A 59 -8.49 29.54 10.85
N GLU A 60 -9.05 30.37 11.70
CA GLU A 60 -8.72 30.44 13.12
C GLU A 60 -9.20 29.18 13.86
N ALA A 61 -8.42 28.70 14.83
CA ALA A 61 -8.74 27.52 15.62
C ALA A 61 -8.06 27.61 16.99
N SER A 62 -8.59 26.91 18.00
CA SER A 62 -7.81 26.67 19.23
C SER A 62 -6.62 25.76 18.94
N ASP A 63 -5.59 25.79 19.78
CA ASP A 63 -4.39 24.95 19.61
C ASP A 63 -4.73 23.46 19.52
N ALA A 64 -5.67 22.99 20.35
CA ALA A 64 -6.15 21.61 20.32
C ALA A 64 -6.83 21.24 18.99
N VAL A 65 -7.67 22.13 18.45
CA VAL A 65 -8.33 21.90 17.14
C VAL A 65 -7.30 21.96 16.02
N ARG A 66 -6.34 22.89 16.09
CA ARG A 66 -5.26 23.02 15.10
C ARG A 66 -4.36 21.78 15.08
N ALA A 67 -3.97 21.25 16.23
CA ALA A 67 -3.18 20.03 16.31
C ALA A 67 -3.90 18.83 15.67
N ARG A 68 -5.18 18.62 16.01
CA ARG A 68 -6.00 17.55 15.41
C ARG A 68 -6.18 17.74 13.90
N LEU A 69 -6.38 18.99 13.45
CA LEU A 69 -6.48 19.31 12.03
C LEU A 69 -5.20 18.94 11.29
N LEU A 70 -4.01 19.21 11.83
CA LEU A 70 -2.75 18.86 11.19
C LEU A 70 -2.64 17.35 10.95
N SER A 71 -2.97 16.51 11.95
CA SER A 71 -3.05 15.05 11.75
C SER A 71 -4.09 14.65 10.71
N ALA A 72 -5.28 15.24 10.71
CA ALA A 72 -6.33 14.93 9.73
C ALA A 72 -5.92 15.31 8.30
N VAL A 73 -5.25 16.46 8.12
CA VAL A 73 -4.72 16.89 6.81
C VAL A 73 -3.53 16.03 6.38
N ALA A 74 -2.67 15.62 7.32
CA ALA A 74 -1.60 14.67 7.05
C ALA A 74 -2.16 13.34 6.54
N ASP A 75 -3.21 12.79 7.16
CA ASP A 75 -3.83 11.54 6.73
C ASP A 75 -4.52 11.67 5.36
N LEU A 76 -5.13 12.82 5.07
CA LEU A 76 -5.68 13.10 3.75
C LEU A 76 -4.58 13.15 2.68
N HIS A 77 -3.47 13.84 2.95
CA HIS A 77 -2.32 13.85 2.03
C HIS A 77 -1.69 12.46 1.89
N ASN A 78 -1.65 11.66 2.95
CA ASN A 78 -1.21 10.27 2.89
C ASN A 78 -2.08 9.44 1.91
N LEU A 79 -3.41 9.60 1.99
CA LEU A 79 -4.33 8.98 1.03
C LEU A 79 -4.16 9.52 -0.39
N ALA A 80 -3.93 10.82 -0.56
CA ALA A 80 -3.68 11.44 -1.86
C ALA A 80 -2.39 10.91 -2.51
N GLY A 81 -1.34 10.74 -1.71
CA GLY A 81 -0.09 10.12 -2.15
C GLY A 81 -0.30 8.70 -2.62
N TRP A 82 -1.05 7.90 -1.84
CA TRP A 82 -1.32 6.51 -2.17
C TRP A 82 -2.19 6.33 -3.42
N THR A 83 -3.25 7.13 -3.56
CA THR A 83 -4.14 7.07 -4.73
C THR A 83 -3.45 7.61 -6.00
N SER A 84 -2.56 8.60 -5.86
CA SER A 84 -1.72 9.08 -6.96
C SER A 84 -0.72 8.00 -7.40
N PHE A 85 -0.07 7.32 -6.45
CA PHE A 85 0.81 6.19 -6.75
C PHE A 85 0.06 5.05 -7.44
N ASP A 86 -1.16 4.72 -6.98
CA ASP A 86 -1.98 3.70 -7.62
C ASP A 86 -2.42 4.05 -9.05
N SER A 87 -2.42 5.35 -9.38
CA SER A 87 -2.77 5.88 -10.71
C SER A 87 -1.54 6.26 -11.55
N GLY A 88 -0.34 5.73 -11.21
CA GLY A 88 0.91 5.97 -11.94
C GLY A 88 1.51 7.38 -11.82
N GLN A 89 0.91 8.26 -11.01
CA GLN A 89 1.36 9.65 -10.87
C GLN A 89 2.43 9.78 -9.78
N VAL A 90 3.61 9.21 -10.05
CA VAL A 90 4.70 9.08 -9.07
C VAL A 90 5.14 10.44 -8.49
N GLY A 91 5.28 11.47 -9.33
CA GLY A 91 5.66 12.81 -8.86
C GLY A 91 4.62 13.42 -7.90
N ALA A 92 3.33 13.27 -8.20
CA ALA A 92 2.25 13.71 -7.33
C ALA A 92 2.20 12.89 -6.03
N ALA A 93 2.52 11.59 -6.11
CA ALA A 93 2.60 10.72 -4.94
C ALA A 93 3.67 11.23 -3.95
N TYR A 94 4.89 11.48 -4.41
CA TYR A 94 5.96 12.01 -3.57
C TYR A 94 5.61 13.37 -2.98
N HIS A 95 5.09 14.29 -3.80
CA HIS A 95 4.64 15.60 -3.32
C HIS A 95 3.66 15.46 -2.14
N HIS A 96 2.63 14.63 -2.28
CA HIS A 96 1.66 14.45 -1.21
C HIS A 96 2.23 13.74 0.02
N PHE A 97 3.11 12.75 -0.14
CA PHE A 97 3.77 12.14 1.02
C PHE A 97 4.70 13.11 1.76
N ASP A 98 5.40 14.02 1.07
CA ASP A 98 6.20 15.07 1.72
C ASP A 98 5.31 16.02 2.53
N ARG A 99 4.20 16.46 1.95
CA ARG A 99 3.20 17.28 2.68
C ARG A 99 2.61 16.53 3.88
N ALA A 100 2.36 15.23 3.75
CA ALA A 100 1.86 14.42 4.85
C ALA A 100 2.87 14.36 6.00
N LEU A 101 4.16 14.14 5.70
CA LEU A 101 5.23 14.14 6.71
C LEU A 101 5.41 15.51 7.39
N ASP A 102 5.26 16.60 6.64
CA ASP A 102 5.31 17.96 7.19
C ASP A 102 4.25 18.20 8.27
N TYR A 103 3.05 17.65 8.07
CA TYR A 103 1.92 17.82 8.99
C TYR A 103 1.86 16.78 10.10
N ALA A 104 2.40 15.57 9.89
CA ALA A 104 2.37 14.47 10.86
C ALA A 104 3.46 14.54 11.96
N ARG A 105 4.20 15.66 12.09
CA ARG A 105 5.41 15.76 12.95
C ARG A 105 5.24 15.34 14.41
N HIS A 106 4.02 15.38 14.95
CA HIS A 106 3.70 15.01 16.33
C HIS A 106 2.85 13.73 16.43
N ASP A 107 2.70 13.01 15.32
CA ASP A 107 1.93 11.78 15.19
C ASP A 107 2.85 10.68 14.66
N GLU A 108 3.48 9.95 15.59
CA GLU A 108 4.49 8.93 15.29
C GLU A 108 3.91 7.77 14.46
N GLU A 109 2.68 7.38 14.78
CA GLU A 109 1.99 6.29 14.11
C GLU A 109 1.64 6.66 12.66
N LEU A 110 1.07 7.86 12.45
CA LEU A 110 0.79 8.36 11.11
C LEU A 110 2.09 8.58 10.32
N THR A 111 3.14 9.10 10.96
CA THR A 111 4.46 9.25 10.35
C THR A 111 4.99 7.90 9.87
N THR A 112 4.89 6.85 10.68
CA THR A 112 5.30 5.48 10.32
C THR A 112 4.52 4.96 9.11
N ASN A 113 3.20 5.14 9.08
CA ASN A 113 2.35 4.77 7.94
C ASN A 113 2.79 5.49 6.65
N ILE A 114 3.05 6.80 6.72
CA ILE A 114 3.49 7.60 5.56
C ILE A 114 4.87 7.14 5.07
N VAL A 115 5.81 6.88 5.99
CA VAL A 115 7.15 6.36 5.71
C VAL A 115 7.08 5.02 4.99
N TYR A 116 6.28 4.08 5.51
CA TYR A 116 6.01 2.80 4.88
C TYR A 116 5.51 2.98 3.45
N ARG A 117 4.46 3.79 3.26
CA ARG A 117 3.84 3.99 1.94
C ARG A 117 4.79 4.65 0.95
N ARG A 118 5.61 5.60 1.39
CA ARG A 118 6.63 6.22 0.55
C ARG A 118 7.73 5.23 0.16
N GLY A 119 8.22 4.41 1.10
CA GLY A 119 9.17 3.33 0.82
C GLY A 119 8.64 2.34 -0.21
N ARG A 120 7.33 2.03 -0.17
CA ARG A 120 6.65 1.19 -1.18
C ARG A 120 6.67 1.79 -2.59
N VAL A 121 6.64 3.12 -2.74
CA VAL A 121 6.78 3.79 -4.05
C VAL A 121 8.18 3.55 -4.61
N HIS A 122 9.22 3.81 -3.81
CA HIS A 122 10.61 3.55 -4.21
C HIS A 122 10.81 2.08 -4.58
N LEU A 123 10.32 1.17 -3.73
CA LEU A 123 10.44 -0.27 -3.96
C LEU A 123 9.77 -0.66 -5.28
N HIS A 124 8.54 -0.23 -5.53
CA HIS A 124 7.81 -0.56 -6.76
C HIS A 124 8.56 -0.12 -8.02
N HIS A 125 9.20 1.05 -8.01
CA HIS A 125 10.00 1.54 -9.14
C HIS A 125 11.46 1.06 -9.15
N GLY A 126 11.83 0.11 -8.30
CA GLY A 126 13.15 -0.54 -8.31
C GLY A 126 14.26 0.25 -7.59
N ALA A 127 13.94 1.38 -6.96
CA ALA A 127 14.86 2.14 -6.11
C ALA A 127 15.01 1.47 -4.73
N THR A 128 15.55 0.26 -4.69
CA THR A 128 15.60 -0.58 -3.48
C THR A 128 16.45 0.02 -2.36
N GLY A 129 17.51 0.78 -2.67
CA GLY A 129 18.32 1.49 -1.68
C GLY A 129 17.54 2.57 -0.94
N ASP A 130 16.80 3.41 -1.69
CA ASP A 130 15.92 4.41 -1.09
C ASP A 130 14.81 3.74 -0.27
N ALA A 131 14.21 2.68 -0.80
CA ALA A 131 13.17 1.93 -0.10
C ALA A 131 13.66 1.39 1.26
N LEU A 132 14.87 0.80 1.30
CA LEU A 132 15.50 0.35 2.54
C LEU A 132 15.67 1.50 3.54
N ALA A 133 16.11 2.67 3.10
CA ALA A 133 16.27 3.83 3.97
C ALA A 133 14.94 4.25 4.64
N TYR A 134 13.80 4.07 3.96
CA TYR A 134 12.47 4.27 4.56
C TYR A 134 12.12 3.15 5.54
N PHE A 135 12.27 1.88 5.16
CA PHE A 135 11.88 0.74 6.01
C PHE A 135 12.74 0.60 7.27
N GLN A 136 14.02 0.96 7.20
CA GLN A 136 14.95 0.90 8.34
C GLN A 136 14.74 1.98 9.40
N ARG A 137 13.86 2.95 9.16
CA ARG A 137 13.39 3.85 10.22
C ARG A 137 12.64 3.10 11.32
N GLY A 138 12.11 1.91 11.00
CA GLY A 138 11.42 1.05 11.95
C GLY A 138 10.09 1.62 12.45
N ALA A 139 9.55 0.96 13.46
CA ALA A 139 8.35 1.37 14.18
C ALA A 139 8.42 0.84 15.62
N THR A 140 7.73 1.51 16.54
CA THR A 140 7.66 1.11 17.95
C THR A 140 6.60 0.04 18.20
N ALA A 141 5.42 0.16 17.58
CA ALA A 141 4.36 -0.83 17.69
C ALA A 141 4.74 -2.14 16.96
N PRO A 142 4.62 -3.33 17.60
CA PRO A 142 5.10 -4.59 17.01
C PRO A 142 4.52 -4.92 15.64
N LEU A 143 3.21 -4.70 15.42
CA LEU A 143 2.60 -4.97 14.11
C LEU A 143 3.12 -4.02 13.03
N ALA A 144 3.31 -2.74 13.36
CA ALA A 144 3.93 -1.78 12.45
C ALA A 144 5.38 -2.15 12.15
N ALA A 145 6.12 -2.64 13.16
CA ALA A 145 7.49 -3.12 12.97
C ALA A 145 7.54 -4.34 12.04
N SER A 146 6.59 -5.27 12.16
CA SER A 146 6.45 -6.39 11.23
C SER A 146 6.28 -5.93 9.78
N ILE A 147 5.38 -4.95 9.54
CA ILE A 147 5.18 -4.36 8.21
C ILE A 147 6.49 -3.78 7.67
N MET A 148 7.25 -3.06 8.50
CA MET A 148 8.53 -2.47 8.09
C MET A 148 9.55 -3.56 7.73
N TYR A 149 9.71 -4.59 8.57
CA TYR A 149 10.65 -5.69 8.34
C TYR A 149 10.31 -6.55 7.13
N VAL A 150 9.03 -6.85 6.88
CA VAL A 150 8.59 -7.55 5.66
C VAL A 150 9.02 -6.79 4.41
N ASN A 151 8.87 -5.46 4.41
CA ASN A 151 9.22 -4.66 3.23
C ASN A 151 10.73 -4.43 3.11
N GLU A 152 11.47 -4.41 4.22
CA GLU A 152 12.93 -4.49 4.23
C GLU A 152 13.40 -5.81 3.61
N ALA A 153 12.80 -6.93 4.01
CA ALA A 153 13.08 -8.26 3.46
C ALA A 153 12.82 -8.32 1.94
N TRP A 154 11.71 -7.76 1.48
CA TRP A 154 11.43 -7.66 0.04
C TRP A 154 12.46 -6.82 -0.70
N ALA A 155 12.86 -5.68 -0.14
CA ALA A 155 13.88 -4.84 -0.76
C ALA A 155 15.25 -5.55 -0.84
N TYR A 156 15.65 -6.30 0.18
CA TYR A 156 16.86 -7.14 0.13
C TYR A 156 16.74 -8.28 -0.88
N ALA A 157 15.59 -8.95 -0.95
CA ALA A 157 15.37 -10.02 -1.92
C ALA A 157 15.54 -9.52 -3.35
N ARG A 158 14.99 -8.34 -3.66
CA ARG A 158 15.18 -7.67 -4.97
C ARG A 158 16.62 -7.25 -5.27
N GLN A 159 17.47 -7.14 -4.25
CA GLN A 159 18.91 -6.91 -4.41
C GLN A 159 19.72 -8.23 -4.52
N GLY A 160 19.07 -9.40 -4.46
CA GLY A 160 19.74 -10.70 -4.39
C GLY A 160 20.42 -10.99 -3.04
N ARG A 161 20.12 -10.18 -2.01
CA ARG A 161 20.72 -10.27 -0.67
C ARG A 161 19.95 -11.25 0.21
N SER A 162 20.07 -12.54 -0.13
CA SER A 162 19.27 -13.62 0.47
C SER A 162 19.40 -13.71 2.00
N ALA A 163 20.63 -13.61 2.53
CA ALA A 163 20.85 -13.71 3.97
C ALA A 163 20.19 -12.56 4.76
N GLU A 164 20.25 -11.32 4.25
CA GLU A 164 19.55 -10.19 4.86
C GLU A 164 18.04 -10.28 4.69
N ALA A 165 17.56 -10.73 3.51
CA ALA A 165 16.14 -10.93 3.26
C ALA A 165 15.50 -11.90 4.24
N LEU A 166 16.08 -13.09 4.41
CA LEU A 166 15.56 -14.11 5.32
C LEU A 166 15.66 -13.69 6.79
N ARG A 167 16.72 -12.96 7.17
CA ARG A 167 16.84 -12.40 8.52
C ARG A 167 15.77 -11.35 8.81
N ALA A 168 15.50 -10.46 7.87
CA ALA A 168 14.45 -9.45 8.00
C ALA A 168 13.05 -10.10 8.02
N LEU A 169 12.81 -11.14 7.21
CA LEU A 169 11.56 -11.90 7.24
C LEU A 169 11.34 -12.56 8.62
N GLY A 170 12.38 -13.17 9.20
CA GLY A 170 12.30 -13.73 10.57
C GLY A 170 11.95 -12.67 11.61
N LYS A 171 12.59 -11.49 11.57
CA LYS A 171 12.23 -10.36 12.45
C LYS A 171 10.78 -9.90 12.27
N ALA A 172 10.27 -9.95 11.05
CA ALA A 172 8.89 -9.61 10.78
C ALA A 172 7.94 -10.61 11.45
N GLN A 173 8.20 -11.91 11.28
CA GLN A 173 7.42 -12.98 11.93
C GLN A 173 7.44 -12.87 13.46
N ASP A 174 8.61 -12.61 14.04
CA ASP A 174 8.75 -12.41 15.50
C ASP A 174 7.94 -11.19 15.97
N SER A 175 8.02 -10.07 15.23
CA SER A 175 7.29 -8.84 15.56
C SER A 175 5.78 -8.99 15.40
N PHE A 176 5.34 -9.76 14.40
CA PHE A 176 3.94 -10.11 14.20
C PHE A 176 3.41 -10.98 15.35
N ALA A 177 4.16 -12.01 15.74
CA ALA A 177 3.78 -12.89 16.85
C ALA A 177 3.72 -12.15 18.20
N ALA A 178 4.53 -11.10 18.37
CA ALA A 178 4.53 -10.24 19.55
C ALA A 178 3.41 -9.17 19.54
N ALA A 179 2.69 -8.99 18.43
CA ALA A 179 1.66 -7.96 18.32
C ALA A 179 0.41 -8.31 19.13
N ASP A 180 -0.06 -7.34 19.93
CA ASP A 180 -1.36 -7.42 20.58
C ASP A 180 -2.47 -7.12 19.56
N SER A 181 -3.30 -8.13 19.27
CA SER A 181 -4.42 -8.01 18.33
C SER A 181 -5.53 -7.09 18.84
N ALA A 182 -5.57 -6.78 20.15
CA ALA A 182 -6.56 -5.86 20.73
C ALA A 182 -6.24 -4.39 20.41
N HIS A 183 -4.97 -4.03 20.25
CA HIS A 183 -4.52 -2.63 20.08
C HIS A 183 -3.78 -2.44 18.76
N VAL A 184 -4.46 -2.77 17.66
CA VAL A 184 -3.90 -2.63 16.31
C VAL A 184 -4.24 -1.26 15.71
N PRO A 185 -3.24 -0.52 15.21
CA PRO A 185 -3.46 0.72 14.45
C PRO A 185 -4.32 0.45 13.22
N ASP A 186 -5.31 1.31 12.94
CA ASP A 186 -6.26 1.07 11.84
C ASP A 186 -5.57 0.90 10.48
N TRP A 187 -4.48 1.61 10.24
CA TRP A 187 -3.71 1.50 9.00
C TRP A 187 -2.95 0.18 8.87
N ALA A 188 -2.63 -0.49 9.98
CA ALA A 188 -1.86 -1.72 10.04
C ALA A 188 -2.75 -2.97 10.03
N ARG A 189 -4.08 -2.83 10.20
CA ARG A 189 -5.04 -3.96 10.24
C ARG A 189 -5.05 -4.85 9.00
N PHE A 190 -4.56 -4.38 7.85
CA PHE A 190 -4.44 -5.21 6.66
C PHE A 190 -3.37 -6.29 6.82
N HIS A 191 -2.39 -6.08 7.70
CA HIS A 191 -1.29 -6.98 7.93
C HIS A 191 -1.73 -8.05 8.95
N ASP A 192 -2.38 -9.09 8.42
CA ASP A 192 -2.81 -10.27 9.15
C ASP A 192 -1.97 -11.50 8.75
N GLU A 193 -2.34 -12.69 9.22
CA GLU A 193 -1.66 -13.93 8.86
C GLU A 193 -1.67 -14.19 7.34
N THR A 194 -2.72 -13.77 6.64
CA THR A 194 -2.84 -13.95 5.19
C THR A 194 -1.85 -13.04 4.46
N ASP A 195 -1.75 -11.77 4.86
CA ASP A 195 -0.80 -10.82 4.29
C ASP A 195 0.66 -11.23 4.62
N LEU A 196 0.94 -11.69 5.84
CA LEU A 196 2.26 -12.17 6.21
C LEU A 196 2.68 -13.39 5.37
N THR A 197 1.79 -14.37 5.18
CA THR A 197 2.02 -15.54 4.32
C THR A 197 2.21 -15.13 2.86
N ALA A 198 1.39 -14.22 2.35
CA ALA A 198 1.53 -13.67 1.00
C ALA A 198 2.91 -13.03 0.80
N MET A 199 3.34 -12.21 1.76
CA MET A 199 4.60 -11.49 1.70
C MET A 199 5.80 -12.43 1.82
N ALA A 200 5.75 -13.46 2.67
CA ALA A 200 6.75 -14.51 2.71
C ALA A 200 6.88 -15.21 1.34
N GLY A 201 5.74 -15.56 0.71
CA GLY A 201 5.70 -16.13 -0.63
C GLY A 201 6.33 -15.22 -1.69
N VAL A 202 6.02 -13.92 -1.66
CA VAL A 202 6.63 -12.92 -2.56
C VAL A 202 8.14 -12.81 -2.35
N ILE A 203 8.61 -12.77 -1.10
CA ILE A 203 10.05 -12.68 -0.78
C ILE A 203 10.78 -13.93 -1.31
N HIS A 204 10.22 -15.13 -1.10
CA HIS A 204 10.80 -16.36 -1.66
C HIS A 204 10.78 -16.38 -3.19
N ALA A 205 9.71 -15.87 -3.82
CA ALA A 205 9.63 -15.74 -5.27
C ALA A 205 10.73 -14.83 -5.84
N GLU A 206 10.98 -13.69 -5.20
CA GLU A 206 12.05 -12.75 -5.59
C GLU A 206 13.45 -13.35 -5.41
N LEU A 207 13.61 -14.27 -4.45
CA LEU A 207 14.84 -15.05 -4.26
C LEU A 207 14.96 -16.26 -5.21
N GLY A 208 13.93 -16.55 -6.00
CA GLY A 208 13.86 -17.71 -6.88
C GLY A 208 13.64 -19.05 -6.15
N ASP A 209 13.27 -19.06 -4.87
CA ASP A 209 12.93 -20.27 -4.12
C ASP A 209 11.45 -20.63 -4.32
N THR A 210 11.16 -21.14 -5.52
CA THR A 210 9.80 -21.53 -5.95
C THR A 210 9.18 -22.58 -5.04
N ARG A 211 9.99 -23.49 -4.48
CA ARG A 211 9.56 -24.54 -3.54
C ARG A 211 8.90 -23.96 -2.29
N LEU A 212 9.37 -22.82 -1.78
CA LEU A 212 8.73 -22.12 -0.66
C LEU A 212 7.70 -21.09 -1.13
N ALA A 213 7.91 -20.44 -2.27
CA ALA A 213 7.03 -19.41 -2.78
C ALA A 213 5.65 -19.94 -3.18
N ILE A 214 5.59 -21.01 -3.99
CA ILE A 214 4.36 -21.57 -4.54
C ILE A 214 3.33 -21.93 -3.45
N PRO A 215 3.66 -22.74 -2.42
CA PRO A 215 2.67 -23.09 -1.39
C PRO A 215 2.19 -21.87 -0.61
N ALA A 216 3.08 -20.95 -0.21
CA ALA A 216 2.72 -19.75 0.53
C ALA A 216 1.81 -18.81 -0.28
N LEU A 217 2.15 -18.57 -1.56
CA LEU A 217 1.32 -17.75 -2.45
C LEU A 217 -0.04 -18.40 -2.70
N SER A 218 -0.09 -19.73 -2.90
CA SER A 218 -1.35 -20.46 -3.13
C SER A 218 -2.28 -20.36 -1.92
N GLU A 219 -1.75 -20.59 -0.71
CA GLU A 219 -2.50 -20.46 0.54
C GLU A 219 -3.05 -19.04 0.72
N ALA A 220 -2.22 -18.02 0.49
CA ALA A 220 -2.66 -16.64 0.59
C ALA A 220 -3.78 -16.29 -0.40
N ILE A 221 -3.68 -16.76 -1.66
CA ILE A 221 -4.69 -16.53 -2.70
C ILE A 221 -6.06 -17.12 -2.32
N GLU A 222 -6.08 -18.25 -1.62
CA GLU A 222 -7.30 -18.90 -1.13
C GLU A 222 -7.91 -18.18 0.07
N ARG A 223 -7.07 -17.60 0.94
CA ARG A 223 -7.52 -16.93 2.16
C ARG A 223 -7.91 -15.46 1.98
N PHE A 224 -7.38 -14.77 0.97
CA PHE A 224 -7.71 -13.37 0.76
C PHE A 224 -9.21 -13.16 0.53
N GLY A 225 -9.82 -12.35 1.41
CA GLY A 225 -11.21 -11.93 1.26
C GLY A 225 -11.43 -10.91 0.13
N PRO A 226 -12.69 -10.58 -0.18
CA PRO A 226 -13.06 -9.70 -1.31
C PRO A 226 -12.58 -8.24 -1.16
N ALA A 227 -12.15 -7.82 0.03
CA ALA A 227 -11.55 -6.51 0.25
C ALA A 227 -10.07 -6.43 -0.19
N MET A 228 -9.41 -7.57 -0.41
CA MET A 228 -7.98 -7.69 -0.70
C MET A 228 -7.70 -8.10 -2.15
N THR A 229 -8.60 -7.78 -3.08
CA THR A 229 -8.50 -8.15 -4.50
C THR A 229 -7.15 -7.76 -5.11
N ARG A 230 -6.64 -6.56 -4.80
CA ARG A 230 -5.34 -6.10 -5.31
C ARG A 230 -4.17 -6.95 -4.81
N SER A 231 -4.12 -7.24 -3.51
CA SER A 231 -3.08 -8.10 -2.92
C SER A 231 -3.14 -9.52 -3.47
N ARG A 232 -4.36 -10.06 -3.62
CA ARG A 232 -4.59 -11.36 -4.25
C ARG A 232 -4.11 -11.39 -5.71
N THR A 233 -4.39 -10.36 -6.49
CA THR A 233 -3.90 -10.24 -7.87
C THR A 233 -2.38 -10.19 -7.93
N PHE A 234 -1.72 -9.46 -7.03
CA PHE A 234 -0.26 -9.48 -6.95
C PHE A 234 0.30 -10.87 -6.64
N CYS A 235 -0.36 -11.64 -5.78
CA CYS A 235 0.05 -13.02 -5.48
C CYS A 235 -0.14 -13.94 -6.68
N LEU A 236 -1.24 -13.80 -7.45
CA LEU A 236 -1.44 -14.54 -8.69
C LEU A 236 -0.32 -14.27 -9.70
N ILE A 237 0.08 -13.01 -9.86
CA ILE A 237 1.20 -12.64 -10.74
C ILE A 237 2.49 -13.33 -10.29
N ALA A 238 2.84 -13.21 -9.00
CA ALA A 238 4.04 -13.84 -8.46
C ALA A 238 4.02 -15.37 -8.61
N LEU A 239 2.86 -16.00 -8.35
CA LEU A 239 2.69 -17.44 -8.46
C LEU A 239 2.85 -17.93 -9.90
N ALA A 240 2.28 -17.23 -10.87
CA ALA A 240 2.46 -17.55 -12.29
C ALA A 240 3.93 -17.43 -12.72
N CYS A 241 4.65 -16.39 -12.25
CA CYS A 241 6.09 -16.28 -12.47
C CYS A 241 6.86 -17.47 -11.87
N CYS A 242 6.51 -17.92 -10.66
CA CYS A 242 7.13 -19.10 -10.05
C CYS A 242 6.92 -20.38 -10.88
N HIS A 243 5.70 -20.63 -11.38
CA HIS A 243 5.44 -21.78 -12.24
C HIS A 243 6.24 -21.73 -13.55
N PHE A 244 6.34 -20.55 -14.19
CA PHE A 244 7.20 -20.39 -15.37
C PHE A 244 8.69 -20.56 -15.07
N LEU A 245 9.14 -20.18 -13.88
CA LEU A 245 10.52 -20.40 -13.43
C LEU A 245 10.80 -21.90 -13.27
N ASP A 246 9.87 -22.65 -12.67
CA ASP A 246 9.94 -24.12 -12.50
C ASP A 246 9.73 -24.92 -13.80
N GLY A 247 9.25 -24.26 -14.86
CA GLY A 247 8.96 -24.90 -16.15
C GLY A 247 7.60 -25.58 -16.23
N ASP A 248 6.72 -25.38 -15.24
CA ASP A 248 5.33 -25.83 -15.26
C ASP A 248 4.48 -24.84 -16.07
N LEU A 249 4.54 -24.97 -17.39
CA LEU A 249 3.96 -24.00 -18.32
C LEU A 249 2.43 -24.00 -18.29
N ASP A 250 1.81 -25.18 -18.13
CA ASP A 250 0.36 -25.32 -18.11
C ASP A 250 -0.23 -24.60 -16.88
N GLN A 251 0.33 -24.86 -15.70
CA GLN A 251 -0.11 -24.19 -14.49
C GLN A 251 0.26 -22.71 -14.49
N GLY A 252 1.45 -22.34 -14.99
CA GLY A 252 1.86 -20.95 -15.16
C GLY A 252 0.89 -20.16 -16.03
N GLN A 253 0.45 -20.72 -17.16
CA GLN A 253 -0.54 -20.10 -18.04
C GLN A 253 -1.91 -20.00 -17.36
N ALA A 254 -2.38 -21.07 -16.71
CA ALA A 254 -3.68 -21.07 -16.02
C ALA A 254 -3.74 -20.00 -14.92
N VAL A 255 -2.68 -19.85 -14.11
CA VAL A 255 -2.60 -18.82 -13.07
C VAL A 255 -2.45 -17.42 -13.69
N ALA A 256 -1.67 -17.27 -14.76
CA ALA A 256 -1.51 -16.00 -15.46
C ALA A 256 -2.84 -15.46 -16.02
N VAL A 257 -3.66 -16.31 -16.65
CA VAL A 257 -5.01 -15.92 -17.13
C VAL A 257 -5.88 -15.42 -15.98
N ARG A 258 -5.87 -16.10 -14.83
CA ARG A 258 -6.59 -15.63 -13.63
C ARG A 258 -6.09 -14.27 -13.16
N ALA A 259 -4.78 -14.03 -13.22
CA ALA A 259 -4.17 -12.76 -12.86
C ALA A 259 -4.65 -11.63 -13.80
N VAL A 260 -4.67 -11.86 -15.11
CA VAL A 260 -5.13 -10.91 -16.12
C VAL A 260 -6.61 -10.56 -15.92
N SER A 261 -7.48 -11.56 -15.75
CA SER A 261 -8.91 -11.30 -15.49
C SER A 261 -9.13 -10.48 -14.22
N ALA A 262 -8.42 -10.80 -13.13
CA ALA A 262 -8.52 -10.05 -11.88
C ALA A 262 -7.96 -8.63 -11.99
N ALA A 263 -6.98 -8.39 -12.86
CA ALA A 263 -6.42 -7.05 -13.11
C ALA A 263 -7.41 -6.13 -13.84
N GLN A 264 -8.22 -6.67 -14.75
CA GLN A 264 -9.22 -5.90 -15.51
C GLN A 264 -10.31 -5.29 -14.63
N GLU A 265 -10.61 -5.91 -13.49
CA GLU A 265 -11.60 -5.41 -12.52
C GLU A 265 -11.07 -4.26 -11.63
N LEU A 266 -9.76 -3.97 -11.68
CA LEU A 266 -9.09 -3.01 -10.82
C LEU A 266 -8.68 -1.74 -11.57
N ARG A 267 -8.95 -0.57 -10.97
CA ARG A 267 -8.42 0.72 -11.44
C ARG A 267 -7.09 1.05 -10.77
N SER A 268 -6.05 0.28 -11.10
CA SER A 268 -4.70 0.40 -10.52
C SER A 268 -3.62 0.16 -11.57
N GLU A 269 -2.80 1.18 -11.84
CA GLU A 269 -1.66 1.09 -12.77
C GLU A 269 -0.56 0.19 -12.22
N ARG A 270 -0.44 0.09 -10.89
CA ARG A 270 0.53 -0.79 -10.22
C ARG A 270 0.34 -2.27 -10.55
N VAL A 271 -0.90 -2.69 -10.81
CA VAL A 271 -1.20 -4.07 -11.22
C VAL A 271 -0.63 -4.32 -12.61
N TRP A 272 -0.86 -3.41 -13.55
CA TRP A 272 -0.33 -3.48 -14.91
C TRP A 272 1.20 -3.39 -14.94
N ASP A 273 1.81 -2.56 -14.11
CA ASP A 273 3.26 -2.50 -13.95
C ASP A 273 3.86 -3.86 -13.61
N ARG A 274 3.20 -4.62 -12.72
CA ARG A 274 3.63 -5.96 -12.30
C ARG A 274 3.27 -7.06 -13.28
N MET A 275 2.41 -6.80 -14.27
CA MET A 275 2.20 -7.73 -15.38
C MET A 275 3.41 -7.80 -16.30
N ARG A 276 4.22 -6.75 -16.41
CA ARG A 276 5.39 -6.73 -17.30
C ARG A 276 6.40 -7.87 -17.00
N PRO A 277 6.83 -8.11 -15.75
CA PRO A 277 7.63 -9.29 -15.43
C PRO A 277 6.97 -10.63 -15.79
N LEU A 278 5.65 -10.74 -15.61
CA LEU A 278 4.91 -11.96 -15.96
C LEU A 278 4.88 -12.20 -17.47
N GLU A 279 4.62 -11.16 -18.25
CA GLU A 279 4.68 -11.21 -19.72
C GLU A 279 6.08 -11.61 -20.21
N GLN A 280 7.13 -11.08 -19.59
CA GLN A 280 8.52 -11.44 -19.89
C GLN A 280 8.80 -12.91 -19.56
N ALA A 281 8.37 -13.37 -18.38
CA ALA A 281 8.55 -14.76 -17.95
C ALA A 281 7.82 -15.74 -18.90
N ALA A 282 6.60 -15.42 -19.30
CA ALA A 282 5.83 -16.20 -20.27
C ALA A 282 6.50 -16.21 -21.66
N ALA A 283 6.96 -15.04 -22.15
CA ALA A 283 7.58 -14.91 -23.46
C ALA A 283 8.89 -15.70 -23.58
N VAL A 284 9.73 -15.70 -22.53
CA VAL A 284 10.97 -16.50 -22.47
C VAL A 284 10.67 -18.00 -22.61
N ARG A 285 9.49 -18.45 -22.22
CA ARG A 285 9.01 -19.83 -22.33
C ARG A 285 8.13 -20.11 -23.56
N GLY A 286 7.95 -19.12 -24.44
CA GLY A 286 7.12 -19.25 -25.64
C GLY A 286 5.60 -19.30 -25.37
N VAL A 287 5.16 -18.85 -24.20
CA VAL A 287 3.75 -18.82 -23.80
C VAL A 287 3.16 -17.45 -24.12
N ALA A 288 2.03 -17.42 -24.84
CA ALA A 288 1.29 -16.20 -25.13
C ALA A 288 0.16 -16.00 -24.11
N LEU A 289 0.19 -14.88 -23.40
CA LEU A 289 -0.89 -14.44 -22.51
C LEU A 289 -1.85 -13.58 -23.34
N ARG A 290 -2.78 -14.22 -24.06
CA ARG A 290 -3.86 -13.55 -24.80
C ARG A 290 -5.20 -14.01 -24.26
#